data_AF-A0A2N0QNY2-F1
#
_entry.id   AF-A0A2N0QNY2-F1
#
_cell.length_a   1.000
_cell.length_b   1.000
_cell.length_c   1.000
_cell.angle_alpha   90.00
_cell.angle_beta   90.00
_cell.angle_gamma   90.00
#
_symmetry.space_group_name_H-M   'P 1'
#
loop_
_entity.id
_entity.type
_entity.pdbx_description
1 polymer ?
#
loop_
_entity_poly.entity_id
_entity_poly.type
_entity_poly.pdbx_seq_one_letter_code
_entity_poly.pdbx_strand_id
1 'polypeptide(L)'
;MAVFALFTVGLPSASQVFQSLIVAISSGVIATVLFFIATDRVRDDQGKLAAVEATQSTEVLFVIIGEMLLLSVPLPEPIALTGLGIIVIGMLLHSYHTMLQSKKSQISQTIKKVVE
;
A
#
# COMPACT_ATOMS: atom_id res chain seq x y z
N MET A 1 -3.17 -20.23 13.17
CA MET A 1 -3.37 -20.76 11.80
C MET A 1 -2.24 -21.69 11.36
N ALA A 2 -0.95 -21.34 11.50
CA ALA A 2 0.15 -22.22 11.08
C ALA A 2 0.20 -23.60 11.79
N VAL A 3 -0.01 -23.64 13.11
CA VAL A 3 -0.05 -24.91 13.86
C VAL A 3 -1.21 -25.81 13.39
N PHE A 4 -2.38 -25.24 13.12
CA PHE A 4 -3.53 -25.98 12.59
C PHE A 4 -3.26 -26.52 11.17
N ALA A 5 -2.65 -25.71 10.30
CA ALA A 5 -2.27 -26.13 8.94
C ALA A 5 -1.24 -27.28 8.94
N LEU A 6 -0.28 -27.28 9.88
CA LEU A 6 0.67 -28.38 10.03
C LEU A 6 -0.02 -29.73 10.26
N PHE A 7 -1.13 -29.74 10.99
CA PHE A 7 -1.89 -30.97 11.25
C PHE A 7 -2.89 -31.33 10.14
N THR A 8 -3.30 -30.39 9.28
CA THR A 8 -4.31 -30.65 8.22
C THR A 8 -3.72 -30.84 6.83
N VAL A 9 -2.75 -30.02 6.44
CA VAL A 9 -2.11 -30.02 5.11
C VAL A 9 -0.63 -30.42 5.15
N GLY A 10 -0.01 -30.45 6.33
CA GLY A 10 1.38 -30.85 6.50
C GLY A 10 2.39 -29.74 6.21
N LEU A 11 3.64 -30.13 5.97
CA LEU A 11 4.73 -29.21 5.65
C LEU A 11 4.60 -28.69 4.20
N PRO A 12 4.96 -27.41 3.94
CA PRO A 12 5.01 -26.89 2.58
C PRO A 12 6.05 -27.64 1.74
N SER A 13 5.81 -27.74 0.43
CA SER A 13 6.76 -28.37 -0.49
C SER A 13 8.05 -27.54 -0.62
N ALA A 14 9.14 -28.16 -1.04
CA ALA A 14 10.40 -27.46 -1.30
C ALA A 14 10.24 -26.33 -2.34
N SER A 15 9.38 -26.53 -3.34
CA SER A 15 9.08 -25.50 -4.35
C SER A 15 8.34 -24.31 -3.75
N GLN A 16 7.38 -24.52 -2.84
CA GLN A 16 6.68 -23.44 -2.14
C GLN A 16 7.64 -22.63 -1.28
N VAL A 17 8.52 -23.30 -0.52
CA VAL A 17 9.53 -22.62 0.30
C VAL A 17 10.45 -21.76 -0.57
N PHE A 18 10.91 -22.28 -1.72
CA PHE A 18 11.77 -21.54 -2.64
C PHE A 18 11.06 -20.34 -3.30
N GLN A 19 9.80 -20.50 -3.71
CA GLN A 19 9.00 -19.40 -4.25
C GLN A 19 8.74 -18.32 -3.19
N SER A 20 8.41 -18.70 -1.96
CA SER A 20 8.27 -17.75 -0.86
C SER A 20 9.57 -17.03 -0.52
N LEU A 21 10.72 -17.71 -0.65
CA LEU A 21 12.04 -17.07 -0.49
C LEU A 21 12.26 -15.98 -1.55
N ILE A 22 11.95 -16.26 -2.81
CA ILE A 22 12.07 -15.27 -3.90
C ILE A 22 11.18 -14.05 -3.60
N VAL A 23 9.92 -14.28 -3.23
CA VAL A 23 8.97 -13.21 -2.89
C VAL A 23 9.45 -12.40 -1.68
N ALA A 24 9.97 -13.07 -0.65
CA ALA A 24 10.47 -12.41 0.56
C ALA A 24 11.67 -11.50 0.26
N ILE A 25 12.59 -11.93 -0.60
CA ILE A 25 13.75 -11.11 -1.00
C ILE A 25 13.30 -9.95 -1.91
N SER A 26 12.47 -10.22 -2.91
CA SER A 26 12.08 -9.20 -3.89
C SER A 26 11.21 -8.09 -3.27
N SER A 27 10.12 -8.47 -2.60
CA SER A 27 9.18 -7.52 -2.03
C SER A 27 9.62 -7.06 -0.64
N GLY A 28 10.01 -7.99 0.23
CA GLY A 28 10.31 -7.69 1.64
C GLY A 28 11.65 -7.01 1.86
N VAL A 29 12.69 -7.35 1.08
CA VAL A 29 14.02 -6.74 1.24
C VAL A 29 14.24 -5.65 0.21
N ILE A 30 14.19 -5.99 -1.09
CA ILE A 30 14.57 -5.04 -2.14
C ILE A 30 13.56 -3.89 -2.24
N ALA A 31 12.28 -4.18 -2.44
CA ALA A 31 11.28 -3.15 -2.65
C ALA A 31 11.11 -2.25 -1.41
N THR A 32 11.06 -2.84 -0.20
CA THR A 32 10.96 -2.06 1.05
C THR A 32 12.17 -1.16 1.28
N VAL A 33 13.40 -1.64 1.01
CA VAL A 33 14.61 -0.80 1.13
C VAL A 33 14.60 0.32 0.10
N LEU A 34 14.23 0.04 -1.16
CA LEU A 34 14.12 1.08 -2.19
C LEU A 34 13.07 2.14 -1.83
N PHE A 35 11.94 1.72 -1.27
CA PHE A 35 10.91 2.64 -0.76
C PHE A 35 11.45 3.53 0.36
N PHE A 36 12.14 2.96 1.35
CA PHE A 36 12.75 3.75 2.43
C PHE A 36 13.86 4.67 1.94
N ILE A 37 14.65 4.25 0.96
CA ILE A 37 15.64 5.13 0.33
C ILE A 37 14.94 6.30 -0.39
N ALA A 38 13.83 6.02 -1.08
CA ALA A 38 13.07 7.06 -1.78
C ALA A 38 12.46 8.07 -0.81
N THR A 39 11.84 7.62 0.28
CA THR A 39 11.28 8.51 1.32
C THR A 39 12.37 9.29 2.04
N ASP A 40 13.50 8.65 2.40
CA ASP A 40 14.62 9.32 3.06
C ASP A 40 15.24 10.42 2.19
N ARG A 41 15.37 10.19 0.87
CA ARG A 41 15.88 11.18 -0.09
C ARG A 41 15.00 12.42 -0.24
N VAL A 42 13.71 12.33 0.10
CA VAL A 42 12.75 13.42 -0.08
C VAL A 42 12.16 13.93 1.25
N ARG A 43 12.68 13.48 2.39
CA ARG A 43 12.12 13.75 3.72
C ARG A 43 11.99 15.25 4.06
N ASP A 44 12.89 16.07 3.52
CA ASP A 44 12.90 17.52 3.76
C ASP A 44 11.94 18.29 2.81
N ASP A 45 11.38 17.61 1.80
CA ASP A 45 10.44 18.17 0.83
C ASP A 45 9.08 17.46 0.98
N GLN A 46 8.19 18.08 1.76
CA GLN A 46 6.88 17.52 2.10
C GLN A 46 6.01 17.22 0.87
N GLY A 47 6.17 17.96 -0.22
CA GLY A 47 5.44 17.71 -1.46
C GLY A 47 5.91 16.43 -2.17
N LYS A 48 7.22 16.22 -2.24
CA LYS A 48 7.81 15.00 -2.80
C LYS A 48 7.61 13.79 -1.90
N LEU A 49 7.65 13.97 -0.58
CA LEU A 49 7.34 12.92 0.38
C LEU A 49 5.90 12.44 0.22
N ALA A 50 4.94 13.37 0.15
CA ALA A 50 3.55 13.04 -0.12
C ALA A 50 3.35 12.31 -1.47
N ALA A 51 4.15 12.64 -2.49
CA ALA A 51 4.10 11.92 -3.77
C ALA A 51 4.60 10.48 -3.66
N VAL A 52 5.68 10.23 -2.90
CA VAL A 52 6.17 8.87 -2.63
C VAL A 52 5.14 8.08 -1.80
N GLU A 53 4.57 8.69 -0.77
CA GLU A 53 3.53 8.05 0.05
C GLU A 53 2.23 7.83 -0.71
N ALA A 54 1.87 8.69 -1.67
CA ALA A 54 0.70 8.49 -2.52
C ALA A 54 0.80 7.20 -3.34
N THR A 55 2.01 6.77 -3.71
CA THR A 55 2.20 5.48 -4.40
C THR A 55 1.75 4.29 -3.53
N GLN A 56 1.86 4.38 -2.20
CA GLN A 56 1.40 3.36 -1.26
C GLN A 56 -0.12 3.16 -1.33
N SER A 57 -0.89 4.22 -1.54
CA SER A 57 -2.35 4.13 -1.72
C SER A 57 -2.75 3.44 -3.03
N THR A 58 -1.86 3.41 -4.02
CA THR A 58 -2.07 2.75 -5.32
C THR A 58 -1.64 1.27 -5.29
N GLU A 59 -0.94 0.83 -4.24
CA GLU A 59 -0.42 -0.54 -4.12
C GLU A 59 -1.51 -1.60 -4.34
N VAL A 60 -2.69 -1.42 -3.72
CA VAL A 60 -3.79 -2.39 -3.83
C VAL A 60 -4.24 -2.61 -5.27
N LEU A 61 -4.38 -1.52 -6.05
CA LEU A 61 -4.77 -1.61 -7.46
C LEU A 61 -3.64 -2.21 -8.30
N PHE A 62 -2.41 -1.80 -8.04
CA PHE A 62 -1.24 -2.27 -8.76
C PHE A 62 -1.00 -3.78 -8.54
N VAL A 63 -1.18 -4.28 -7.30
CA VAL A 63 -1.04 -5.70 -6.96
C VAL A 63 -2.08 -6.53 -7.71
N ILE A 64 -3.37 -6.14 -7.68
CA ILE A 64 -4.43 -6.91 -8.35
C ILE A 64 -4.18 -6.99 -9.86
N ILE A 65 -3.85 -5.86 -10.48
CA ILE A 65 -3.53 -5.82 -11.91
C ILE A 65 -2.25 -6.63 -12.20
N GLY A 66 -1.23 -6.49 -11.36
CA GLY A 66 0.03 -7.21 -11.47
C GLY A 66 -0.13 -8.72 -11.37
N GLU A 67 -0.95 -9.20 -10.43
CA GLU A 67 -1.28 -10.62 -10.28
C GLU A 67 -2.00 -11.17 -11.52
N MET A 68 -2.96 -10.41 -12.06
CA MET A 68 -3.66 -10.80 -13.29
C MET A 68 -2.69 -10.90 -14.49
N LEU A 69 -1.78 -9.95 -14.64
CA LEU A 69 -0.86 -9.89 -15.79
C LEU A 69 0.33 -10.84 -15.66
N LEU A 70 0.95 -10.92 -14.48
CA LEU A 70 2.20 -11.68 -14.25
C LEU A 70 1.94 -13.13 -13.84
N LEU A 71 0.91 -13.36 -13.02
CA LEU A 71 0.59 -14.70 -12.50
C LEU A 71 -0.59 -15.34 -13.26
N SER A 72 -1.19 -14.64 -14.22
CA SER A 72 -2.32 -15.12 -15.03
C SER A 72 -3.49 -15.60 -14.16
N VAL A 73 -3.69 -14.96 -13.02
CA VAL A 73 -4.81 -15.24 -12.11
C VAL A 73 -6.10 -14.72 -12.75
N PRO A 74 -7.22 -15.47 -12.68
CA PRO A 74 -8.51 -15.00 -13.19
C PRO A 74 -8.96 -13.72 -12.47
N LEU A 75 -9.82 -12.95 -13.15
CA LEU A 75 -10.46 -11.76 -12.57
C LEU A 75 -11.10 -12.12 -11.22
N PRO A 76 -10.93 -11.30 -10.16
CA PRO A 76 -11.57 -11.57 -8.88
C PRO A 76 -13.08 -11.73 -9.04
N GLU A 77 -13.67 -12.59 -8.21
CA GLU A 77 -15.11 -12.80 -8.23
C GLU A 77 -15.88 -11.48 -8.02
N PRO A 78 -17.11 -11.34 -8.54
CA PRO A 78 -17.89 -10.11 -8.39
C PRO A 78 -18.04 -9.63 -6.94
N ILE A 79 -18.08 -10.55 -5.98
CA ILE A 79 -18.13 -10.22 -4.54
C ILE A 79 -16.81 -9.59 -4.05
N ALA A 80 -15.67 -10.10 -4.50
CA ALA A 80 -14.35 -9.57 -4.17
C ALA A 80 -14.15 -8.18 -4.81
N LEU A 81 -14.62 -7.99 -6.05
CA LEU A 81 -14.63 -6.68 -6.72
C LEU A 81 -15.52 -5.67 -5.97
N THR A 82 -16.66 -6.12 -5.45
CA THR A 82 -17.53 -5.28 -4.61
C THR A 82 -16.82 -4.85 -3.33
N GLY A 83 -16.16 -5.79 -2.63
CA GLY A 83 -15.35 -5.51 -1.45
C GLY A 83 -14.20 -4.54 -1.73
N LEU A 84 -13.51 -4.73 -2.86
CA LEU A 84 -12.48 -3.81 -3.34
C LEU A 84 -13.04 -2.40 -3.58
N GLY A 85 -14.22 -2.29 -4.21
CA GLY A 85 -14.91 -1.03 -4.39
C GLY A 85 -15.18 -0.29 -3.07
N ILE A 86 -15.64 -1.01 -2.05
CA ILE A 86 -15.86 -0.44 -0.71
C ILE A 86 -14.54 0.07 -0.10
N ILE A 87 -13.45 -0.71 -0.21
CA ILE A 87 -12.13 -0.32 0.30
C ILE A 87 -11.63 0.95 -0.40
N VAL A 88 -11.69 0.99 -1.73
CA VAL A 88 -11.28 2.15 -2.52
C VAL A 88 -12.10 3.39 -2.17
N ILE A 89 -13.43 3.27 -2.07
CA ILE A 89 -14.30 4.37 -1.66
C ILE A 89 -13.93 4.86 -0.25
N GLY A 90 -13.72 3.94 0.70
CA GLY A 90 -13.31 4.27 2.06
C GLY A 90 -11.99 5.05 2.11
N MET A 91 -10.98 4.62 1.34
CA MET A 91 -9.70 5.30 1.25
C MET A 91 -9.82 6.68 0.58
N LEU A 92 -10.64 6.81 -0.47
CA LEU A 92 -10.89 8.10 -1.14
C LEU A 92 -11.58 9.09 -0.22
N LEU A 93 -12.62 8.66 0.52
CA LEU A 93 -13.32 9.49 1.49
C LEU A 93 -12.39 9.93 2.63
N HIS A 94 -11.58 9.00 3.15
CA HIS A 94 -10.60 9.30 4.20
C HIS A 94 -9.54 10.30 3.73
N SER A 95 -9.01 10.11 2.52
CA SER A 95 -8.04 11.01 1.90
C SER A 95 -8.63 12.40 1.68
N TYR A 96 -9.84 12.49 1.12
CA TYR A 96 -10.55 13.76 0.88
C TYR A 96 -10.80 14.52 2.19
N HIS A 97 -11.28 13.83 3.23
CA HIS A 97 -11.50 14.44 4.54
C HIS A 97 -10.19 14.95 5.15
N THR A 98 -9.11 14.17 5.03
CA THR A 98 -7.78 14.53 5.55
C THR A 98 -7.20 15.75 4.81
N MET A 99 -7.36 15.83 3.49
CA MET A 99 -6.95 16.99 2.70
C MET A 99 -7.70 18.28 3.10
N LEU A 100 -9.01 18.18 3.33
CA LEU A 100 -9.82 19.32 3.78
C LEU A 100 -9.36 19.85 5.15
N GLN A 101 -9.05 18.95 6.08
CA GLN A 101 -8.56 19.33 7.40
C GLN A 101 -7.15 19.95 7.36
N SER A 102 -6.25 19.40 6.54
CA SER A 102 -4.91 19.96 6.33
C SER A 102 -4.97 21.40 5.77
N LYS A 103 -5.84 21.64 4.77
CA LYS A 103 -6.04 22.97 4.18
C LYS A 103 -6.57 23.99 5.19
N LYS A 104 -7.51 23.59 6.06
CA LYS A 104 -8.09 24.44 7.11
C LYS A 104 -7.06 24.80 8.19
N SER A 105 -6.20 23.85 8.58
CA SER A 105 -5.10 24.07 9.53
C SER A 105 -4.07 25.05 8.98
N GLN A 106 -3.68 24.90 7.71
CA GLN A 106 -2.70 25.77 7.06
C GLN A 106 -3.20 27.22 6.92
N ILE A 107 -4.47 27.42 6.54
CA ILE A 107 -5.09 28.75 6.46
C ILE A 107 -5.14 29.42 7.84
N SER A 108 -5.49 28.67 8.90
CA SER A 108 -5.54 29.22 10.27
C SER A 108 -4.15 29.64 10.79
N GLN A 109 -3.09 28.91 10.44
CA GLN A 109 -1.71 29.29 10.76
C GLN A 109 -1.24 30.53 10.00
N THR A 110 -1.56 30.64 8.71
CA THR A 110 -1.22 31.84 7.91
C THR A 110 -1.89 33.09 8.47
N ILE A 111 -3.17 32.99 8.88
CA ILE A 111 -3.89 34.13 9.48
C ILE A 111 -3.25 34.57 10.80
N LYS A 112 -2.86 33.63 11.68
CA LYS A 112 -2.15 33.98 12.92
C LYS A 112 -0.85 34.75 12.67
N LYS A 113 -0.06 34.32 11.68
CA LYS A 113 1.22 34.97 11.31
C LYS A 113 1.09 36.38 10.73
N VAL A 114 -0.08 36.74 10.20
CA VAL A 114 -0.34 38.08 9.64
C VAL A 114 -0.89 39.04 10.72
N VAL A 115 -1.46 38.49 11.80
CA VAL A 115 -2.08 39.26 12.88
C VAL A 115 -1.10 39.56 14.03
N GLU A 116 -0.06 38.75 14.22
CA GLU A 116 1.09 39.03 15.10
C GLU A 116 2.16 39.90 14.41
#